data_AF-A0A520HF26-F1
#
_entry.id   AF-A0A520HF26-F1
#
_cell.length_a   1.000
_cell.length_b   1.000
_cell.length_c   1.000
_cell.angle_alpha   90.00
_cell.angle_beta   90.00
_cell.angle_gamma   90.00
#
_symmetry.space_group_name_H-M   'P 1'
#
loop_
_entity.id
_entity.type
_entity.pdbx_description
1 polymer ?
#
loop_
_entity_poly.entity_id
_entity_poly.type
_entity_poly.pdbx_seq_one_letter_code
_entity_poly.pdbx_strand_id
1 'polypeptide(L)'
;MNKLTETADGSNTLYNESIGEHYHSKHGALQESKHVFIAAGLEHTVASFPDQQINVLEVGFGTGLNFLLSAAYCAWHKVQLNYTSLEAFPLTNEELESTGYDKYIPAEIWQNTVHNYGKAMQQSVDIVSGQQLRIFHTYLHRFQTEQR
;
A
#
# COMPACT_ATOMS: atom_id res chain seq x y z
N MET A 1 11.91 -17.50 0.89
CA MET A 1 11.72 -17.09 -0.51
C MET A 1 10.25 -16.75 -0.68
N ASN A 2 9.91 -15.71 -1.45
CA ASN A 2 8.50 -15.36 -1.69
C ASN A 2 7.99 -16.09 -2.93
N LYS A 3 6.76 -16.59 -2.86
CA LYS A 3 6.09 -17.28 -3.98
C LYS A 3 4.77 -16.60 -4.31
N LEU A 4 4.59 -16.24 -5.57
CA LEU A 4 3.31 -15.73 -6.07
C LEU A 4 2.23 -16.80 -5.91
N THR A 5 1.11 -16.43 -5.31
CA THR A 5 -0.03 -17.33 -5.06
C THR A 5 -1.33 -16.62 -5.42
N GLU A 6 -2.15 -17.24 -6.25
CA GLU A 6 -3.49 -16.73 -6.55
C GLU A 6 -4.43 -16.94 -5.36
N THR A 7 -5.28 -15.95 -5.09
CA THR A 7 -6.29 -15.97 -4.03
C THR A 7 -7.67 -16.26 -4.60
N ALA A 8 -8.66 -16.56 -3.75
CA ALA A 8 -9.98 -16.98 -4.20
C ALA A 8 -10.78 -15.93 -4.99
N ASP A 9 -10.40 -14.64 -4.92
CA ASP A 9 -11.01 -13.56 -5.72
C ASP A 9 -10.29 -13.29 -7.06
N GLY A 10 -9.30 -14.12 -7.41
CA GLY A 10 -8.50 -14.00 -8.63
C GLY A 10 -7.39 -12.94 -8.57
N SER A 11 -7.23 -12.24 -7.43
CA SER A 11 -6.05 -11.43 -7.15
C SER A 11 -4.90 -12.28 -6.61
N ASN A 12 -3.69 -11.76 -6.67
CA ASN A 12 -2.51 -12.47 -6.16
C ASN A 12 -2.14 -12.01 -4.76
N THR A 13 -1.44 -12.88 -4.05
CA THR A 13 -0.67 -12.57 -2.84
C THR A 13 0.73 -13.17 -2.98
N LEU A 14 1.61 -12.85 -2.03
CA LEU A 14 2.89 -13.55 -1.87
C LEU A 14 2.79 -14.48 -0.66
N TYR A 15 3.41 -15.65 -0.76
CA TYR A 15 3.63 -16.55 0.37
C TYR A 15 5.09 -16.50 0.79
N ASN A 16 5.36 -16.14 2.04
CA ASN A 16 6.70 -16.13 2.61
C ASN A 16 7.00 -17.48 3.25
N GLU A 17 7.81 -18.29 2.58
CA GLU A 17 8.14 -19.65 3.07
C GLU A 17 8.90 -19.67 4.40
N SER A 18 9.66 -18.61 4.71
CA SER A 18 10.45 -18.55 5.94
C SER A 18 9.58 -18.33 7.18
N ILE A 19 8.43 -17.67 6.99
CA ILE A 19 7.48 -17.34 8.06
C ILE A 19 6.29 -18.31 8.04
N GLY A 20 5.99 -18.89 6.87
CA GLY A 20 4.85 -19.80 6.68
C GLY A 20 3.52 -19.07 6.48
N GLU A 21 3.55 -17.81 6.05
CA GLU A 21 2.38 -16.93 6.00
C GLU A 21 2.22 -16.23 4.64
N HIS A 22 0.98 -15.87 4.32
CA HIS A 22 0.67 -15.04 3.15
C HIS A 22 0.69 -13.56 3.53
N TYR A 23 1.06 -12.70 2.57
CA TYR A 23 1.04 -11.24 2.75
C TYR A 23 -0.39 -10.67 2.82
N HIS A 24 -1.36 -11.38 2.25
CA HIS A 24 -2.80 -11.08 2.27
C HIS A 24 -3.58 -12.38 2.37
N SER A 25 -4.85 -12.32 2.79
CA SER A 25 -5.68 -13.51 2.88
C SER A 25 -5.77 -14.26 1.56
N LYS A 26 -5.57 -15.59 1.62
CA LYS A 26 -5.82 -16.49 0.50
C LYS A 26 -7.29 -16.53 0.06
N HIS A 27 -8.20 -16.04 0.90
CA HIS A 27 -9.63 -15.96 0.59
C HIS A 27 -9.99 -14.76 -0.31
N GLY A 28 -9.04 -13.86 -0.58
CA GLY A 28 -9.19 -12.76 -1.53
C GLY A 28 -8.44 -11.52 -1.06
N ALA A 29 -7.27 -11.25 -1.65
CA ALA A 29 -6.45 -10.11 -1.22
C ALA A 29 -7.11 -8.78 -1.59
N LEU A 30 -7.58 -8.65 -2.83
CA LEU A 30 -8.22 -7.43 -3.31
C LEU A 30 -9.54 -7.15 -2.57
N GLN A 31 -10.37 -8.17 -2.39
CA GLN A 31 -11.67 -8.04 -1.75
C GLN A 31 -11.53 -7.68 -0.27
N GLU A 32 -10.61 -8.33 0.45
CA GLU A 32 -10.30 -7.99 1.84
C GLU A 32 -9.80 -6.55 1.94
N SER A 33 -8.83 -6.15 1.11
CA SER A 33 -8.28 -4.80 1.15
C SER A 33 -9.34 -3.73 0.89
N LYS A 34 -10.21 -3.95 -0.10
CA LYS A 34 -11.34 -3.06 -0.39
C LYS A 34 -12.33 -2.98 0.78
N HIS A 35 -12.66 -4.11 1.39
CA HIS A 35 -13.67 -4.13 2.44
C HIS A 35 -13.15 -3.53 3.75
N VAL A 36 -11.99 -3.98 4.21
CA VAL A 36 -11.46 -3.65 5.54
C VAL A 36 -10.76 -2.29 5.54
N PHE A 37 -9.81 -2.07 4.63
CA PHE A 37 -8.97 -0.86 4.69
C PHE A 37 -9.61 0.31 3.95
N ILE A 38 -10.25 0.07 2.80
CA ILE A 38 -10.88 1.15 2.03
C ILE A 38 -12.27 1.48 2.57
N ALA A 39 -13.24 0.57 2.48
CA ALA A 39 -14.63 0.88 2.84
C ALA A 39 -14.82 1.12 4.35
N ALA A 40 -14.34 0.23 5.21
CA ALA A 40 -14.52 0.39 6.66
C ALA A 40 -13.57 1.43 7.28
N GLY A 41 -12.37 1.62 6.72
CA GLY A 41 -11.36 2.55 7.22
C GLY A 41 -11.39 3.92 6.52
N LEU A 42 -10.85 3.95 5.30
CA LEU A 42 -10.57 5.18 4.55
C LEU A 42 -11.84 5.96 4.19
N GLU A 43 -12.84 5.30 3.59
CA GLU A 43 -14.11 5.94 3.19
C GLU A 43 -14.82 6.54 4.39
N HIS A 44 -14.90 5.78 5.49
CA HIS A 44 -15.49 6.26 6.74
C HIS A 44 -14.75 7.48 7.29
N THR A 45 -13.41 7.48 7.24
CA THR A 45 -12.57 8.59 7.71
C THR A 45 -12.79 9.84 6.85
N VAL A 46 -12.77 9.69 5.52
CA VAL A 46 -13.03 10.80 4.58
C VAL A 46 -14.42 11.40 4.80
N ALA A 47 -15.44 10.56 5.01
CA ALA A 47 -16.79 11.03 5.29
C ALA A 47 -16.90 11.75 6.65
N SER A 48 -16.14 11.31 7.65
CA SER A 48 -16.15 11.88 9.00
C SER A 48 -15.38 13.21 9.10
N PHE A 49 -14.39 13.39 8.23
CA PHE A 49 -13.51 14.57 8.21
C PHE A 49 -13.46 15.18 6.80
N PRO A 50 -14.58 15.77 6.32
CA PRO A 50 -14.63 16.37 4.98
C PRO A 50 -13.60 17.51 4.86
N ASP A 51 -13.06 17.65 3.64
CA ASP A 51 -12.07 18.66 3.26
C ASP A 51 -10.74 18.64 4.06
N GLN A 52 -10.51 17.61 4.86
CA GLN A 52 -9.25 17.40 5.57
C GLN A 52 -8.30 16.52 4.76
N GLN A 53 -7.00 16.78 4.91
CA GLN A 53 -5.98 15.84 4.47
C GLN A 53 -6.03 14.59 5.34
N ILE A 54 -5.97 13.42 4.70
CA ILE A 54 -5.88 12.14 5.37
C ILE A 54 -4.43 11.74 5.54
N ASN A 55 -4.05 11.40 6.77
CA ASN A 55 -2.75 10.84 7.10
C ASN A 55 -2.94 9.36 7.46
N VAL A 56 -2.23 8.47 6.77
CA VAL A 56 -2.28 7.03 7.03
C VAL A 56 -0.91 6.55 7.51
N LEU A 57 -0.92 5.76 8.59
CA LEU A 57 0.22 4.94 9.00
C LEU A 57 -0.11 3.47 8.74
N GLU A 58 0.69 2.82 7.91
CA GLU A 58 0.67 1.37 7.71
C GLU A 58 1.91 0.72 8.35
N VAL A 59 1.70 -0.40 9.03
CA VAL A 59 2.79 -1.21 9.58
C VAL A 59 2.86 -2.49 8.75
N GLY A 60 3.94 -2.63 7.98
CA GLY A 60 4.10 -3.64 6.94
C GLY A 60 3.55 -3.15 5.61
N PHE A 61 4.40 -2.55 4.77
CA PHE A 61 4.03 -2.17 3.41
C PHE A 61 3.68 -3.39 2.56
N GLY A 62 4.44 -4.48 2.76
CA GLY A 62 4.30 -5.74 2.05
C GLY A 62 4.28 -5.54 0.54
N THR A 63 3.18 -5.95 -0.08
CA THR A 63 2.96 -5.83 -1.53
C THR A 63 2.43 -4.47 -1.97
N GLY A 64 2.23 -3.52 -1.05
CA GLY A 64 1.72 -2.18 -1.33
C GLY A 64 0.24 -2.09 -1.74
N LEU A 65 -0.54 -3.18 -1.65
CA LEU A 65 -1.92 -3.24 -2.16
C LEU A 65 -2.83 -2.20 -1.48
N ASN A 66 -2.75 -2.07 -0.16
CA ASN A 66 -3.56 -1.13 0.61
C ASN A 66 -3.21 0.31 0.24
N PHE A 67 -1.93 0.64 0.10
CA PHE A 67 -1.48 1.94 -0.38
C PHE A 67 -2.04 2.24 -1.78
N LEU A 68 -1.89 1.31 -2.74
CA LEU A 68 -2.33 1.50 -4.12
C LEU A 68 -3.83 1.79 -4.21
N LEU A 69 -4.64 1.02 -3.47
CA LEU A 69 -6.08 1.23 -3.41
C LEU A 69 -6.44 2.55 -2.71
N SER A 70 -5.73 2.91 -1.64
CA SER A 70 -5.93 4.18 -0.92
C SER A 70 -5.59 5.38 -1.79
N ALA A 71 -4.47 5.33 -2.51
CA ALA A 71 -4.05 6.38 -3.43
C ALA A 71 -5.06 6.53 -4.58
N ALA A 72 -5.54 5.42 -5.15
CA ALA A 72 -6.55 5.42 -6.20
C ALA A 72 -7.88 6.03 -5.72
N TYR A 73 -8.35 5.61 -4.55
CA TYR A 73 -9.55 6.16 -3.92
C TYR A 73 -9.44 7.67 -3.70
N CYS A 74 -8.40 8.10 -2.99
CA CYS A 74 -8.23 9.50 -2.64
C CYS A 74 -7.99 10.39 -3.88
N ALA A 75 -7.25 9.92 -4.89
CA ALA A 75 -7.10 10.66 -6.15
C ALA A 75 -8.44 10.84 -6.86
N TRP A 76 -9.27 9.80 -6.93
CA TRP A 76 -10.61 9.86 -7.53
C TRP A 76 -11.53 10.84 -6.80
N HIS A 77 -11.48 10.83 -5.47
CA HIS A 77 -12.29 11.69 -4.61
C HIS A 77 -11.67 13.08 -4.35
N LYS A 78 -10.51 13.38 -4.93
CA LYS A 78 -9.75 14.63 -4.73
C LYS A 78 -9.42 14.92 -3.27
N VAL A 79 -9.11 13.86 -2.53
CA VAL A 79 -8.72 13.90 -1.12
C VAL A 79 -7.19 13.87 -1.05
N GLN A 80 -6.59 14.82 -0.33
CA GLN A 80 -5.15 14.80 -0.10
C GLN A 80 -4.79 13.64 0.83
N LEU A 81 -3.82 12.82 0.42
CA LEU A 81 -3.34 11.66 1.16
C LEU A 81 -1.84 11.80 1.44
N ASN A 82 -1.48 11.72 2.71
CA ASN A 82 -0.12 11.51 3.16
C ASN A 82 0.00 10.10 3.73
N TYR A 83 0.65 9.20 2.99
CA TYR A 83 0.77 7.79 3.37
C TYR A 83 2.17 7.49 3.87
N THR A 84 2.27 7.08 5.13
CA THR A 84 3.51 6.60 5.75
C THR A 84 3.40 5.10 5.99
N SER A 85 4.40 4.34 5.56
CA SER A 85 4.48 2.91 5.84
C SER A 85 5.81 2.54 6.49
N LEU A 86 5.80 1.52 7.33
CA LEU A 86 6.99 0.93 7.93
C LEU A 86 7.19 -0.46 7.33
N GLU A 87 8.34 -0.74 6.74
CA GLU A 87 8.63 -2.04 6.14
C GLU A 87 10.02 -2.52 6.55
N ALA A 88 10.12 -3.73 7.09
CA ALA A 88 11.40 -4.29 7.54
C ALA A 88 12.10 -5.08 6.42
N PHE A 89 11.33 -5.68 5.52
CA PHE A 89 11.78 -6.58 4.46
C PHE A 89 11.12 -6.19 3.14
N PRO A 90 11.51 -5.04 2.55
CA PRO A 90 10.94 -4.58 1.30
C PRO A 90 11.16 -5.62 0.20
N LEU A 91 10.15 -5.77 -0.65
CA LEU A 91 10.23 -6.62 -1.83
C LEU A 91 11.20 -6.03 -2.85
N THR A 92 11.63 -6.85 -3.80
CA THR A 92 12.24 -6.36 -5.03
C THR A 92 11.18 -5.76 -5.96
N ASN A 93 11.59 -4.91 -6.91
CA ASN A 93 10.66 -4.41 -7.94
C ASN A 93 10.04 -5.56 -8.75
N GLU A 94 10.82 -6.60 -9.05
CA GLU A 94 10.33 -7.78 -9.78
C GLU A 94 9.23 -8.52 -9.00
N GLU A 95 9.43 -8.74 -7.69
CA GLU A 95 8.39 -9.33 -6.83
C GLU A 95 7.15 -8.45 -6.76
N LEU A 96 7.31 -7.12 -6.60
CA LEU A 96 6.20 -6.18 -6.57
C LEU A 96 5.41 -6.23 -7.88
N GLU A 97 6.10 -6.19 -9.02
CA GLU A 97 5.48 -6.23 -10.35
C GLU A 97 4.78 -7.56 -10.63
N SER A 98 5.31 -8.68 -10.12
CA SER A 98 4.71 -10.01 -10.28
C SER A 98 3.30 -10.14 -9.68
N THR A 99 2.93 -9.26 -8.75
CA THR A 99 1.60 -9.26 -8.12
C THR A 99 0.47 -9.00 -9.13
N GLY A 100 0.74 -8.28 -10.22
CA GLY A 100 -0.27 -7.93 -11.23
C GLY A 100 -1.36 -6.99 -10.73
N TYR A 101 -1.05 -6.17 -9.71
CA TYR A 101 -2.02 -5.19 -9.17
C TYR A 101 -2.26 -3.98 -10.08
N ASP A 102 -1.44 -3.78 -11.09
CA ASP A 102 -1.67 -2.83 -12.19
C ASP A 102 -3.06 -3.01 -12.84
N LYS A 103 -3.62 -4.21 -12.78
CA LYS A 103 -4.97 -4.54 -13.28
C LYS A 103 -6.11 -3.89 -12.48
N TYR A 104 -5.86 -3.49 -11.24
CA TYR A 104 -6.91 -3.07 -10.30
C TYR A 104 -6.91 -1.57 -9.99
N ILE A 105 -5.88 -0.84 -10.44
CA ILE A 105 -5.68 0.57 -10.13
C ILE A 105 -5.27 1.36 -11.38
N PRO A 106 -5.40 2.70 -11.40
CA PRO A 106 -5.01 3.51 -12.54
C PRO A 106 -3.54 3.34 -12.91
N ALA A 107 -3.25 3.20 -14.22
CA ALA A 107 -1.90 2.93 -14.73
C ALA A 107 -0.85 3.95 -14.26
N GLU A 108 -1.22 5.23 -14.16
CA GLU A 108 -0.32 6.28 -13.66
C GLU A 108 0.11 6.04 -12.21
N ILE A 109 -0.84 5.67 -11.33
CA ILE A 109 -0.55 5.37 -9.92
C ILE A 109 0.37 4.14 -9.84
N TRP A 110 0.11 3.11 -10.64
CA TRP A 110 0.97 1.92 -10.70
C TRP A 110 2.41 2.29 -11.08
N GLN A 111 2.55 2.92 -12.25
CA GLN A 111 3.85 3.24 -12.85
C GLN A 111 4.66 4.15 -11.95
N ASN A 112 4.04 5.19 -11.38
CA ASN A 112 4.71 6.10 -10.47
C ASN A 112 5.08 5.42 -9.14
N THR A 113 4.26 4.48 -8.65
CA THR A 113 4.61 3.70 -7.45
C THR A 113 5.82 2.82 -7.69
N VAL A 114 5.81 2.00 -8.75
CA VAL A 114 6.96 1.13 -9.08
C VAL A 114 8.21 1.94 -9.36
N HIS A 115 8.11 3.03 -10.14
CA HIS A 115 9.25 3.90 -10.46
C HIS A 115 9.86 4.55 -9.21
N ASN A 116 9.03 4.94 -8.24
CA ASN A 116 9.48 5.63 -7.03
C ASN A 116 9.67 4.71 -5.83
N TYR A 117 9.46 3.39 -5.94
CA TYR A 117 9.45 2.49 -4.77
C TYR A 117 10.73 2.57 -3.92
N GLY A 118 11.90 2.49 -4.56
CA GLY A 118 13.18 2.66 -3.85
C GLY A 118 13.43 4.08 -3.33
N LYS A 119 12.90 5.11 -4.00
CA LYS A 119 13.00 6.51 -3.55
C LYS A 119 12.10 6.78 -2.35
N ALA A 120 10.91 6.19 -2.32
CA ALA A 120 9.97 6.26 -1.21
C ALA A 120 10.57 5.73 0.09
N MET A 121 11.55 4.80 -0.01
CA MET A 121 12.33 4.28 1.13
C MET A 121 13.35 5.28 1.68
N GLN A 122 13.74 6.28 0.91
CA GLN A 122 14.73 7.30 1.30
C GLN A 122 14.05 8.61 1.72
N GLN A 123 12.99 9.01 1.04
CA GLN A 123 12.27 10.27 1.26
C GLN A 123 10.80 10.17 0.85
N SER A 124 10.01 11.20 1.17
CA SER A 124 8.64 11.30 0.67
C SER A 124 8.64 11.55 -0.84
N VAL A 125 7.73 10.89 -1.55
CA VAL A 125 7.54 11.02 -3.00
C VAL A 125 6.08 11.27 -3.31
N ASP A 126 5.81 12.13 -4.29
CA ASP A 126 4.46 12.30 -4.83
C ASP A 126 4.24 11.23 -5.91
N ILE A 127 3.21 10.40 -5.72
CA ILE A 127 2.84 9.35 -6.68
C ILE A 127 1.93 9.94 -7.77
N VAL A 128 0.92 10.70 -7.38
CA VAL A 128 0.16 11.60 -8.26
C VAL A 128 -0.21 12.84 -7.45
N SER A 129 -0.79 13.86 -8.09
CA SER A 129 -1.17 15.11 -7.40
C SER A 129 -2.02 14.83 -6.16
N GLY A 130 -1.55 15.31 -5.00
CA GLY A 130 -2.21 15.12 -3.70
C GLY A 130 -1.92 13.80 -2.98
N GLN A 131 -1.23 12.85 -3.62
CA GLN A 131 -1.01 11.50 -3.07
C GLN A 131 0.48 11.27 -2.82
N GLN A 132 0.89 11.42 -1.57
CA GLN A 132 2.27 11.26 -1.14
C GLN A 132 2.50 9.90 -0.47
N LEU A 133 3.67 9.30 -0.73
CA LEU A 133 4.12 8.07 -0.10
C LEU A 133 5.49 8.27 0.55
N ARG A 134 5.63 7.79 1.79
CA ARG A 134 6.90 7.59 2.49
C ARG A 134 6.94 6.18 3.05
N ILE A 135 8.02 5.44 2.79
CA ILE A 135 8.27 4.12 3.38
C ILE A 135 9.51 4.23 4.25
N PHE A 136 9.41 3.91 5.53
CA PHE A 136 10.58 3.75 6.38
C PHE A 136 11.03 2.29 6.31
N HIS A 137 12.24 2.06 5.77
CA HIS A 137 12.86 0.74 5.82
C HIS A 137 13.37 0.45 7.25
N THR A 138 12.47 -0.02 8.11
CA THR A 138 12.73 -0.23 9.54
C THR A 138 11.73 -1.21 10.16
N TYR A 139 12.09 -1.72 11.34
CA TYR A 139 11.16 -2.45 12.19
C TYR A 139 10.32 -1.47 13.00
N LEU A 140 9.06 -1.83 13.29
CA LEU A 140 8.17 -1.02 14.14
C LEU A 140 8.83 -0.62 15.48
N HIS A 141 9.46 -1.57 16.18
CA HIS A 141 10.09 -1.31 17.48
C HIS A 141 11.36 -0.43 17.41
N ARG A 142 11.84 -0.11 16.20
CA ARG A 142 12.99 0.78 15.96
C ARG A 142 12.57 2.09 15.30
N PHE A 143 11.30 2.22 14.93
CA PHE A 143 10.82 3.42 14.28
C PHE A 143 10.82 4.59 15.26
N GLN A 144 11.43 5.69 14.84
CA GLN A 144 11.45 6.96 15.54
C GLN A 144 11.22 8.05 14.50
N THR A 145 10.42 9.05 14.86
CA THR A 145 10.17 10.21 14.00
C THR A 145 9.95 11.45 14.87
N GLU A 146 10.37 12.60 14.35
CA GLU A 146 10.05 13.91 14.92
C GLU A 146 8.77 14.50 14.31
N GLN A 147 8.22 13.88 13.26
CA GLN A 147 6.91 14.25 12.70
C GLN A 147 5.84 14.01 13.76
N ARG A 148 5.05 15.06 14.02
CA ARG A 148 3.95 15.07 15.00
C ARG A 148 2.61 15.11 14.28
#